data_AF-A0A7X5Q7W4-F1
#
_entry.id   AF-A0A7X5Q7W4-F1
#
_cell.length_a   1.000
_cell.length_b   1.000
_cell.length_c   1.000
_cell.angle_alpha   90.00
_cell.angle_beta   90.00
_cell.angle_gamma   90.00
#
_symmetry.space_group_name_H-M   'P 1'
#
loop_
_entity.id
_entity.type
_entity.pdbx_description
1 polymer ?
#
loop_
_entity_poly.entity_id
_entity_poly.type
_entity_poly.pdbx_seq_one_letter_code
_entity_poly.pdbx_strand_id
1 'polypeptide(L)'
;MVTMKSISSFVKYLFPCLLFLLGTFFPFHAEGAMFLRDRLQSAEVGDYIVTAIDKTYTALIVKEKSENSISIEEITIPAARLQYNNQQWRGWKQWVQNGAPGNTSWVVYTIDKSSGEMRNIFSYTKNSWCHMSEENNFLSKLLNLRMMKIPQRELKKVGPPPTEAVHDNRRLWAPKMVFEGNVVRDATFEAWRTRWPKDSTDLSGKLIIVYVPQDSHKYPAYFPYWLEIHGMLGKAKVRIIDSGRELASPRPLPR
;
A
#
# COMPACT_ATOMS: atom_id res chain seq x y z
N MET A 1 -72.85 17.40 20.05
CA MET A 1 -72.90 16.14 19.26
C MET A 1 -72.10 16.37 17.99
N VAL A 2 -70.78 16.16 18.05
CA VAL A 2 -69.84 16.44 16.95
C VAL A 2 -69.58 15.12 16.22
N THR A 3 -69.91 15.10 14.92
CA THR A 3 -69.90 13.90 14.08
C THR A 3 -68.46 13.52 13.68
N MET A 4 -68.03 12.33 14.14
CA MET A 4 -66.77 11.67 13.74
C MET A 4 -66.81 11.23 12.26
N LYS A 5 -66.61 12.15 11.31
CA LYS A 5 -66.48 11.82 9.87
C LYS A 5 -65.18 12.30 9.20
N SER A 6 -64.17 12.74 9.95
CA SER A 6 -62.96 13.35 9.37
C SER A 6 -61.64 12.75 9.88
N ILE A 7 -61.55 11.42 9.98
CA ILE A 7 -60.27 10.72 10.28
C ILE A 7 -59.84 9.81 9.12
N SER A 8 -60.78 9.33 8.30
CA SER A 8 -60.53 8.40 7.18
C SER A 8 -59.70 8.99 6.04
N SER A 9 -59.84 10.28 5.73
CA SER A 9 -59.12 10.91 4.60
C SER A 9 -57.66 11.28 4.94
N PHE A 10 -57.31 11.46 6.21
CA PHE A 10 -55.94 11.86 6.60
C PHE A 10 -54.95 10.68 6.54
N VAL A 11 -55.43 9.45 6.79
CA VAL A 11 -54.61 8.22 6.76
C VAL A 11 -54.19 7.85 5.33
N LYS A 12 -54.97 8.20 4.30
CA LYS A 12 -54.68 7.86 2.89
C LYS A 12 -53.49 8.62 2.30
N TYR A 13 -53.16 9.79 2.85
CA TYR A 13 -52.01 10.60 2.39
C TYR A 13 -50.77 10.44 3.26
N LEU A 14 -50.90 9.88 4.47
CA LEU A 14 -49.77 9.63 5.37
C LEU A 14 -48.89 8.47 4.88
N PHE A 15 -49.50 7.45 4.27
CA PHE A 15 -48.79 6.25 3.79
C PHE A 15 -47.83 6.50 2.60
N PRO A 16 -48.20 7.26 1.54
CA PRO A 16 -47.27 7.57 0.46
C PRO A 16 -46.13 8.52 0.88
N CYS A 17 -46.34 9.41 1.88
CA CYS A 17 -45.25 10.24 2.43
C CYS A 17 -44.22 9.41 3.22
N LEU A 18 -44.65 8.37 3.95
CA LEU A 18 -43.74 7.49 4.69
C LEU A 18 -42.89 6.62 3.76
N LEU A 19 -43.46 6.16 2.64
CA LEU A 19 -42.73 5.42 1.59
C LEU A 19 -41.72 6.30 0.84
N PHE A 20 -42.00 7.60 0.68
CA PHE A 20 -41.05 8.55 0.09
C PHE A 20 -39.87 8.88 1.03
N LEU A 21 -40.10 8.89 2.35
CA LEU A 21 -39.05 9.04 3.36
C LEU A 21 -38.18 7.79 3.53
N LEU A 22 -38.75 6.58 3.34
CA LEU A 22 -37.97 5.33 3.36
C LEU A 22 -37.18 5.09 2.06
N GLY A 23 -37.65 5.60 0.91
CA GLY A 23 -36.98 5.47 -0.39
C GLY A 23 -35.77 6.37 -0.61
N THR A 24 -35.47 7.32 0.28
CA THR A 24 -34.31 8.22 0.18
C THR A 24 -33.11 7.79 1.03
N PHE A 25 -33.24 6.73 1.82
CA PHE A 25 -32.08 6.00 2.37
C PHE A 25 -31.59 4.99 1.34
N PHE A 26 -31.26 5.45 0.12
CA PHE A 26 -30.35 4.68 -0.70
C PHE A 26 -29.08 4.50 0.13
N PRO A 27 -28.65 3.26 0.44
CA PRO A 27 -27.38 3.06 1.09
C PRO A 27 -26.37 3.65 0.13
N PHE A 28 -25.75 4.76 0.53
CA PHE A 28 -24.48 5.20 -0.03
C PHE A 28 -23.64 3.92 -0.06
N HIS A 29 -23.50 3.32 -1.24
CA HIS A 29 -22.68 2.14 -1.42
C HIS A 29 -21.32 2.59 -0.94
N ALA A 30 -20.93 2.16 0.25
CA ALA A 30 -19.65 2.48 0.81
C ALA A 30 -18.65 1.88 -0.16
N GLU A 31 -18.09 2.71 -1.05
CA GLU A 31 -17.00 2.32 -1.94
C GLU A 31 -15.99 1.57 -1.08
N GLY A 32 -15.72 0.32 -1.48
CA GLY A 32 -15.14 -0.71 -0.61
C GLY A 32 -13.95 -0.18 0.16
N ALA A 33 -13.92 -0.43 1.46
CA ALA A 33 -12.74 -0.18 2.28
C ALA A 33 -11.75 -1.34 2.10
N MET A 34 -10.46 -1.06 2.21
CA MET A 34 -9.40 -2.06 2.12
C MET A 34 -8.36 -1.84 3.21
N PHE A 35 -7.78 -2.94 3.70
CA PHE A 35 -6.56 -2.93 4.50
C PHE A 35 -5.43 -3.60 3.70
N LEU A 36 -4.22 -3.06 3.78
CA LEU A 36 -3.08 -3.66 3.07
C LEU A 36 -2.73 -5.05 3.60
N ARG A 37 -2.94 -5.30 4.91
CA ARG A 37 -2.74 -6.64 5.51
C ARG A 37 -3.56 -7.73 4.83
N ASP A 38 -4.78 -7.41 4.37
CA ASP A 38 -5.66 -8.37 3.72
C ASP A 38 -5.07 -8.79 2.37
N ARG A 39 -4.45 -7.85 1.64
CA ARG A 39 -3.75 -8.16 0.39
C ARG A 39 -2.48 -8.98 0.65
N LEU A 40 -1.74 -8.69 1.72
CA LEU A 40 -0.51 -9.42 2.06
C LEU A 40 -0.72 -10.93 2.22
N GLN A 41 -1.96 -11.38 2.50
CA GLN A 41 -2.30 -12.79 2.58
C GLN A 41 -2.10 -13.55 1.25
N SER A 42 -2.19 -12.86 0.10
CA SER A 42 -1.96 -13.46 -1.22
C SER A 42 -0.49 -13.52 -1.63
N ALA A 43 0.42 -13.04 -0.80
CA ALA A 43 1.85 -13.08 -1.08
C ALA A 43 2.39 -14.51 -1.18
N GLU A 44 3.35 -14.74 -2.07
CA GLU A 44 3.99 -16.05 -2.25
C GLU A 44 5.47 -15.99 -1.88
N VAL A 45 6.03 -17.12 -1.44
CA VAL A 45 7.45 -17.21 -1.08
C VAL A 45 8.30 -16.92 -2.32
N GLY A 46 9.32 -16.09 -2.15
CA GLY A 46 10.20 -15.62 -3.22
C GLY A 46 9.67 -14.40 -3.98
N ASP A 47 8.43 -13.98 -3.75
CA ASP A 47 8.00 -12.68 -4.25
C ASP A 47 8.81 -11.56 -3.58
N TYR A 48 9.11 -10.52 -4.36
CA TYR A 48 9.85 -9.38 -3.86
C TYR A 48 9.41 -8.07 -4.51
N ILE A 49 9.72 -6.99 -3.81
CA ILE A 49 9.69 -5.63 -4.34
C ILE A 49 10.97 -4.91 -3.97
N VAL A 50 11.30 -3.88 -4.72
CA VAL A 50 12.39 -2.97 -4.41
C VAL A 50 11.86 -1.56 -4.38
N THR A 51 11.99 -0.91 -3.23
CA THR A 51 11.58 0.47 -3.05
C THR A 51 12.77 1.42 -3.16
N ALA A 52 12.49 2.64 -3.60
CA ALA A 52 13.40 3.76 -3.54
C ALA A 52 12.79 4.83 -2.64
N ILE A 53 13.53 5.22 -1.61
CA ILE A 53 13.19 6.31 -0.69
C ILE A 53 14.44 7.18 -0.58
N ASP A 54 14.33 8.45 -0.92
CA ASP A 54 15.45 9.39 -0.99
C ASP A 54 16.66 8.85 -1.77
N LYS A 55 17.77 8.54 -1.07
CA LYS A 55 19.02 8.04 -1.64
C LYS A 55 19.30 6.60 -1.21
N THR A 56 18.28 5.83 -0.86
CA THR A 56 18.39 4.41 -0.50
C THR A 56 17.46 3.56 -1.35
N TYR A 57 17.88 2.31 -1.55
CA TYR A 57 17.06 1.25 -2.09
C TYR A 57 16.86 0.17 -1.05
N THR A 58 15.66 -0.37 -0.97
CA THR A 58 15.31 -1.41 -0.01
C THR A 58 14.56 -2.53 -0.73
N ALA A 59 15.16 -3.72 -0.74
CA ALA A 59 14.51 -4.93 -1.21
C ALA A 59 13.69 -5.54 -0.06
N LEU A 60 12.42 -5.84 -0.31
CA LEU A 60 11.53 -6.58 0.58
C LEU A 60 11.19 -7.90 -0.09
N ILE A 61 11.45 -9.00 0.61
CA ILE A 61 11.36 -10.36 0.07
C ILE A 61 10.48 -11.19 0.99
N VAL A 62 9.52 -11.92 0.42
CA VAL A 62 8.72 -12.89 1.15
C VAL A 62 9.55 -14.16 1.33
N LYS A 63 10.05 -14.38 2.55
CA LYS A 63 11.01 -15.45 2.84
C LYS A 63 10.33 -16.76 3.23
N GLU A 64 9.25 -16.65 3.99
CA GLU A 64 8.46 -17.80 4.44
C GLU A 64 7.01 -17.36 4.62
N LYS A 65 6.09 -18.31 4.43
CA LYS A 65 4.66 -18.11 4.66
C LYS A 65 4.11 -19.35 5.37
N SER A 66 3.53 -19.14 6.54
CA SER A 66 2.74 -20.16 7.25
C SER A 66 1.25 -19.88 7.08
N GLU A 67 0.37 -20.59 7.78
CA GLU A 67 -1.06 -20.27 7.83
C GLU A 67 -1.28 -18.86 8.41
N ASN A 68 -0.69 -18.58 9.56
CA ASN A 68 -0.96 -17.38 10.37
C ASN A 68 0.07 -16.27 10.24
N SER A 69 1.22 -16.53 9.62
CA SER A 69 2.32 -15.57 9.55
C SER A 69 3.01 -15.51 8.20
N ILE A 70 3.70 -14.41 7.96
CA ILE A 70 4.58 -14.20 6.81
C ILE A 70 5.89 -13.59 7.28
N SER A 71 7.01 -14.21 6.92
CA SER A 71 8.34 -13.69 7.22
C SER A 71 8.81 -12.85 6.05
N ILE A 72 9.13 -11.59 6.32
CA ILE A 72 9.65 -10.63 5.34
C ILE A 72 11.11 -10.35 5.66
N GLU A 73 11.94 -10.45 4.64
CA GLU A 73 13.33 -10.04 4.68
C GLU A 73 13.49 -8.68 4.01
N GLU A 74 14.17 -7.77 4.69
CA GLU A 74 14.42 -6.40 4.27
C GLU A 74 15.93 -6.16 4.15
N ILE A 75 16.37 -5.71 2.97
CA ILE A 75 17.77 -5.42 2.68
C ILE A 75 17.91 -4.02 2.11
N THR A 76 18.62 -3.14 2.82
CA THR A 76 18.77 -1.72 2.46
C THR A 76 20.19 -1.40 2.02
N ILE A 77 20.31 -0.61 0.94
CA ILE A 77 21.57 -0.13 0.39
C ILE A 77 21.48 1.35 -0.02
N PRO A 78 22.47 2.20 0.33
CA PRO A 78 22.59 3.54 -0.22
C PRO A 78 22.82 3.51 -1.74
N ALA A 79 22.07 4.31 -2.49
CA ALA A 79 22.12 4.37 -3.95
C ALA A 79 23.54 4.64 -4.49
N ALA A 80 24.33 5.46 -3.79
CA ALA A 80 25.72 5.74 -4.15
C ALA A 80 26.63 4.49 -4.14
N ARG A 81 26.36 3.52 -3.25
CA ARG A 81 27.14 2.27 -3.16
C ARG A 81 26.78 1.28 -4.26
N LEU A 82 25.54 1.35 -4.75
CA LEU A 82 25.12 0.56 -5.90
C LEU A 82 25.86 1.00 -7.17
N GLN A 83 25.95 2.31 -7.38
CA GLN A 83 26.58 2.90 -8.56
C GLN A 83 28.10 2.64 -8.64
N TYR A 84 28.79 2.63 -7.50
CA TYR A 84 30.23 2.37 -7.45
C TYR A 84 30.58 0.94 -7.90
N ASN A 85 29.68 -0.03 -7.70
CA ASN A 85 29.86 -1.43 -8.06
C ASN A 85 29.27 -1.78 -9.45
N ASN A 86 28.88 -0.78 -10.25
CA ASN A 86 28.05 -0.95 -11.46
C ASN A 86 28.61 -1.88 -12.55
N GLN A 87 29.91 -2.17 -12.58
CA GLN A 87 30.49 -3.07 -13.59
C GLN A 87 29.96 -4.52 -13.49
N GLN A 88 29.28 -4.88 -12.40
CA GLN A 88 28.71 -6.22 -12.19
C GLN A 88 27.20 -6.21 -11.87
N TRP A 89 26.51 -5.08 -12.03
CA TRP A 89 25.06 -5.03 -11.75
C TRP A 89 24.28 -5.86 -12.77
N ARG A 90 23.66 -6.94 -12.31
CA ARG A 90 22.86 -7.86 -13.14
C ARG A 90 21.41 -7.98 -12.65
N GLY A 91 20.96 -7.02 -11.84
CA GLY A 91 19.62 -6.97 -11.28
C GLY A 91 19.55 -7.38 -9.81
N TRP A 92 18.37 -7.16 -9.21
CA TRP A 92 18.15 -7.31 -7.77
C TRP A 92 18.26 -8.75 -7.29
N LYS A 93 17.72 -9.72 -8.04
CA LYS A 93 17.84 -11.15 -7.69
C LYS A 93 19.30 -11.55 -7.50
N GLN A 94 20.15 -11.26 -8.49
CA GLN A 94 21.56 -11.62 -8.42
C GLN A 94 22.30 -10.83 -7.33
N TRP A 95 21.97 -9.56 -7.13
CA TRP A 95 22.56 -8.78 -6.03
C TRP A 95 22.27 -9.42 -4.66
N VAL A 96 21.03 -9.84 -4.40
CA VAL A 96 20.68 -10.53 -3.14
C VAL A 96 21.38 -11.89 -3.03
N GLN A 97 21.34 -12.70 -4.08
CA GLN A 97 21.98 -14.02 -4.12
C GLN A 97 23.49 -13.96 -3.85
N ASN A 98 24.15 -12.89 -4.30
CA ASN A 98 25.56 -12.62 -4.04
C ASN A 98 25.84 -12.05 -2.63
N GLY A 99 24.89 -12.13 -1.70
CA GLY A 99 25.05 -11.63 -0.33
C GLY A 99 24.86 -10.11 -0.21
N ALA A 100 24.14 -9.49 -1.15
CA ALA A 100 23.78 -8.08 -1.12
C ALA A 100 24.96 -7.14 -0.81
N PRO A 101 26.05 -7.18 -1.59
CA PRO A 101 27.26 -6.42 -1.29
C PRO A 101 26.97 -4.92 -1.14
N GLY A 102 27.55 -4.30 -0.11
CA GLY A 102 27.41 -2.88 0.18
C GLY A 102 26.16 -2.48 0.98
N ASN A 103 25.30 -3.43 1.34
CA ASN A 103 24.14 -3.18 2.20
C ASN A 103 24.53 -2.50 3.53
N THR A 104 23.62 -1.72 4.08
CA THR A 104 23.76 -1.07 5.40
C THR A 104 22.84 -1.67 6.44
N SER A 105 21.82 -2.41 6.02
CA SER A 105 20.89 -3.10 6.89
C SER A 105 20.38 -4.35 6.19
N TRP A 106 20.35 -5.46 6.92
CA TRP A 106 19.76 -6.71 6.52
C TRP A 106 19.03 -7.30 7.73
N VAL A 107 17.71 -7.33 7.63
CA VAL A 107 16.80 -7.70 8.72
C VAL A 107 15.77 -8.69 8.20
N VAL A 108 15.31 -9.56 9.08
CA VAL A 108 14.11 -10.37 8.86
C VAL A 108 13.15 -10.14 10.01
N TYR A 109 11.86 -10.13 9.72
CA TYR A 109 10.81 -10.05 10.71
C TYR A 109 9.59 -10.84 10.27
N THR A 110 8.76 -11.23 11.22
CA THR A 110 7.53 -11.97 10.98
C THR A 110 6.34 -11.06 11.17
N ILE A 111 5.38 -11.09 10.25
CA ILE A 111 4.10 -10.39 10.35
C ILE A 111 3.02 -11.42 10.67
N ASP A 112 2.23 -11.17 11.71
CA ASP A 112 0.98 -11.90 11.94
C ASP A 112 -0.07 -11.45 10.91
N LYS A 113 -0.63 -12.40 10.14
CA LYS A 113 -1.55 -12.07 9.04
C LYS A 113 -2.90 -11.54 9.49
N SER A 114 -3.32 -11.86 10.71
CA SER A 114 -4.61 -11.46 11.25
C SER A 114 -4.56 -10.05 11.83
N SER A 115 -3.53 -9.75 12.61
CA SER A 115 -3.36 -8.48 13.29
C SER A 115 -2.50 -7.47 12.50
N GLY A 116 -1.76 -7.93 11.49
CA GLY A 116 -0.75 -7.12 10.80
C GLY A 116 0.43 -6.72 11.70
N GLU A 117 0.57 -7.33 12.88
CA GLU A 117 1.61 -7.02 13.86
C GLU A 117 2.96 -7.59 13.43
N MET A 118 4.01 -6.78 13.51
CA MET A 118 5.39 -7.22 13.30
C MET A 118 6.00 -7.77 14.59
N ARG A 119 6.64 -8.94 14.50
CA ARG A 119 7.28 -9.67 15.59
C ARG A 119 8.61 -10.25 15.12
N ASN A 120 9.40 -10.78 16.07
CA ASN A 120 10.60 -11.58 15.80
C ASN A 120 11.58 -10.90 14.82
N ILE A 121 12.02 -9.69 15.14
CA ILE A 121 12.91 -8.93 14.28
C ILE A 121 14.36 -9.35 14.57
N PHE A 122 15.04 -9.90 13.58
CA PHE A 122 16.45 -10.28 13.67
C PHE A 122 17.27 -9.53 12.63
N SER A 123 18.36 -8.90 13.07
CA SER A 123 19.31 -8.22 12.18
C SER A 123 20.49 -9.14 11.87
N TYR A 124 20.66 -9.53 10.60
CA TYR A 124 21.86 -10.24 10.16
C TYR A 124 23.10 -9.35 10.19
N THR A 125 22.94 -8.05 9.93
CA THR A 125 24.06 -7.09 9.97
C THR A 125 24.63 -6.95 11.39
N LYS A 126 23.77 -6.98 12.41
CA LYS A 126 24.18 -6.89 13.83
C LYS A 126 24.30 -8.24 14.52
N ASN A 127 23.86 -9.31 13.85
CA ASN A 127 23.73 -10.66 14.40
C ASN A 127 22.97 -10.70 15.75
N SER A 128 21.84 -10.00 15.82
CA SER A 128 21.08 -9.87 17.07
C SER A 128 19.58 -9.73 16.83
N TRP A 129 18.80 -10.23 17.78
CA TRP A 129 17.39 -9.89 17.91
C TRP A 129 17.25 -8.41 18.26
N CYS A 130 16.27 -7.76 17.66
CA CYS A 130 15.99 -6.34 17.83
C CYS A 130 14.59 -6.17 18.41
N HIS A 131 14.45 -5.24 19.35
CA HIS A 131 13.14 -4.79 19.81
C HIS A 131 12.76 -3.52 19.04
N MET A 132 11.57 -3.48 18.45
CA MET A 132 11.02 -2.29 17.80
C MET A 132 9.97 -1.69 18.72
N SER A 133 10.10 -0.41 19.06
CA SER A 133 9.02 0.27 19.79
C SER A 133 7.79 0.44 18.89
N GLU A 134 6.61 0.51 19.48
CA GLU A 134 5.35 0.69 18.74
C GLU A 134 5.35 1.98 17.89
N GLU A 135 6.05 3.02 18.37
CA GLU A 135 6.21 4.30 17.67
C GLU A 135 6.94 4.12 16.34
N ASN A 136 7.91 3.20 16.31
CA ASN A 136 8.77 2.90 15.16
C ASN A 136 8.18 1.84 14.23
N ASN A 137 7.02 1.27 14.56
CA ASN A 137 6.40 0.21 13.78
C ASN A 137 5.56 0.75 12.60
N PHE A 138 6.22 1.50 11.71
CA PHE A 138 5.58 2.15 10.56
C PHE A 138 4.83 1.15 9.68
N LEU A 139 5.46 0.02 9.34
CA LEU A 139 4.86 -0.95 8.44
C LEU A 139 3.62 -1.61 9.07
N SER A 140 3.69 -2.05 10.33
CA SER A 140 2.50 -2.63 10.99
C SER A 140 1.36 -1.63 11.08
N LYS A 141 1.63 -0.37 11.43
CA LYS A 141 0.61 0.68 11.42
C LYS A 141 0.01 0.83 10.03
N LEU A 142 0.83 0.97 8.98
CA LEU A 142 0.39 1.12 7.59
C LEU A 142 -0.48 -0.06 7.13
N LEU A 143 -0.10 -1.29 7.47
CA LEU A 143 -0.85 -2.51 7.12
C LEU A 143 -2.27 -2.54 7.70
N ASN A 144 -2.45 -1.88 8.84
CA ASN A 144 -3.69 -1.84 9.62
C ASN A 144 -4.55 -0.59 9.38
N LEU A 145 -4.12 0.34 8.52
CA LEU A 145 -4.94 1.50 8.19
C LEU A 145 -6.08 1.11 7.26
N ARG A 146 -7.30 1.50 7.65
CA ARG A 146 -8.46 1.45 6.76
C ARG A 146 -8.27 2.45 5.64
N MET A 147 -8.31 2.00 4.40
CA MET A 147 -8.17 2.83 3.21
C MET A 147 -9.48 2.93 2.45
N MET A 148 -9.75 4.11 1.92
CA MET A 148 -10.91 4.39 1.08
C MET A 148 -10.45 4.56 -0.36
N LYS A 149 -11.17 3.93 -1.30
CA LYS A 149 -10.87 4.10 -2.73
C LYS A 149 -11.03 5.57 -3.13
N ILE A 150 -10.13 6.05 -3.99
CA ILE A 150 -10.23 7.39 -4.57
C ILE A 150 -11.03 7.27 -5.88
N PRO A 151 -12.15 7.99 -6.02
CA PRO A 151 -12.92 8.00 -7.26
C PRO A 151 -12.09 8.45 -8.46
N GLN A 152 -12.35 7.90 -9.65
CA GLN A 152 -11.57 8.22 -10.86
C GLN A 152 -11.51 9.73 -11.17
N ARG A 153 -12.59 10.47 -10.89
CA ARG A 153 -12.66 11.93 -11.07
C ARG A 153 -11.70 12.73 -10.17
N GLU A 154 -11.29 12.16 -9.04
CA GLU A 154 -10.37 12.77 -8.07
C GLU A 154 -8.91 12.34 -8.30
N LEU A 155 -8.66 11.40 -9.21
CA LEU A 155 -7.31 10.94 -9.53
C LEU A 155 -6.51 12.03 -10.23
N LYS A 156 -5.20 12.03 -9.95
CA LYS A 156 -4.24 12.89 -10.63
C LYS A 156 -4.30 12.63 -12.14
N LYS A 157 -4.17 13.69 -12.94
CA LYS A 157 -4.12 13.63 -14.41
C LYS A 157 -2.80 14.21 -14.92
N VAL A 158 -2.35 13.75 -16.07
CA VAL A 158 -1.10 14.19 -16.69
C VAL A 158 -1.31 15.50 -17.45
N GLY A 159 -0.43 16.49 -17.22
CA GLY A 159 -0.46 17.79 -17.90
C GLY A 159 -1.24 18.88 -17.15
N PRO A 160 -1.21 20.13 -17.63
CA PRO A 160 -1.91 21.26 -17.01
C PRO A 160 -3.44 21.08 -17.07
N PRO A 161 -4.21 21.64 -16.12
CA PRO A 161 -5.67 21.60 -16.20
C PRO A 161 -6.18 22.29 -17.47
N PRO A 162 -7.26 21.78 -18.09
CA PRO A 162 -7.89 22.47 -19.22
C PRO A 162 -8.52 23.79 -18.74
N THR A 163 -8.71 24.71 -19.66
CA THR A 163 -9.52 25.92 -19.44
C THR A 163 -10.96 25.53 -19.10
N GLU A 164 -11.65 26.32 -18.26
CA GLU A 164 -12.95 25.99 -17.65
C GLU A 164 -14.09 25.62 -18.62
N ALA A 165 -13.95 25.93 -19.91
CA ALA A 165 -14.93 25.65 -20.95
C ALA A 165 -14.78 24.27 -21.64
N VAL A 166 -13.73 23.48 -21.36
CA VAL A 166 -13.41 22.25 -22.10
C VAL A 166 -13.45 21.01 -21.20
N HIS A 167 -14.05 19.92 -21.70
CA HIS A 167 -14.06 18.63 -21.00
C HIS A 167 -12.65 18.09 -20.78
N ASP A 168 -12.36 17.62 -19.56
CA ASP A 168 -11.02 17.20 -19.16
C ASP A 168 -10.68 15.76 -19.59
N ASN A 169 -10.20 15.64 -20.83
CA ASN A 169 -9.76 14.41 -21.50
C ASN A 169 -8.33 13.96 -21.15
N ARG A 170 -7.67 14.57 -20.16
CA ARG A 170 -6.29 14.21 -19.82
C ARG A 170 -6.23 12.78 -19.29
N ARG A 171 -5.18 12.06 -19.70
CA ARG A 171 -4.89 10.71 -19.18
C ARG A 171 -4.69 10.76 -17.67
N LEU A 172 -5.27 9.78 -16.98
CA LEU A 172 -5.01 9.55 -15.55
C LEU A 172 -3.52 9.28 -15.34
N TRP A 173 -2.93 9.95 -14.36
CA TRP A 173 -1.57 9.69 -13.93
C TRP A 173 -1.53 8.36 -13.15
N ALA A 174 -0.55 7.53 -13.47
CA ALA A 174 -0.28 6.27 -12.80
C ALA A 174 1.23 6.13 -12.58
N PRO A 175 1.66 5.44 -11.50
CA PRO A 175 3.07 5.16 -11.28
C PRO A 175 3.62 4.22 -12.36
N LYS A 176 4.92 4.33 -12.63
CA LYS A 176 5.64 3.38 -13.50
C LYS A 176 5.73 2.04 -12.80
N MET A 177 5.38 0.97 -13.52
CA MET A 177 5.55 -0.40 -13.05
C MET A 177 6.78 -1.04 -13.71
N VAL A 178 7.61 -1.68 -12.91
CA VAL A 178 8.75 -2.48 -13.36
C VAL A 178 8.63 -3.84 -12.70
N PHE A 179 8.73 -4.89 -13.50
CA PHE A 179 8.67 -6.28 -13.08
C PHE A 179 9.87 -7.02 -13.69
N GLU A 180 10.74 -7.53 -12.85
CA GLU A 180 11.99 -8.21 -13.17
C GLU A 180 12.85 -7.39 -14.14
N GLY A 181 13.04 -6.12 -13.80
CA GLY A 181 13.79 -5.15 -14.60
C GLY A 181 13.07 -4.65 -15.86
N ASN A 182 11.92 -5.22 -16.23
CA ASN A 182 11.17 -4.87 -17.43
C ASN A 182 10.03 -3.89 -17.12
N VAL A 183 9.92 -2.83 -17.91
CA VAL A 183 8.82 -1.87 -17.77
C VAL A 183 7.51 -2.49 -18.27
N VAL A 184 6.52 -2.61 -17.40
CA VAL A 184 5.18 -3.08 -17.77
C VAL A 184 4.43 -1.92 -18.42
N ARG A 185 4.17 -2.04 -19.72
CA ARG A 185 3.32 -1.10 -20.46
C ARG A 185 1.86 -1.31 -20.04
N ASP A 186 1.13 -0.22 -19.93
CA ASP A 186 -0.32 -0.21 -19.67
C ASP A 186 -0.76 -0.85 -18.34
N ALA A 187 0.13 -0.85 -17.34
CA ALA A 187 -0.23 -1.21 -15.97
C ALA A 187 -1.35 -0.29 -15.43
N THR A 188 -2.42 -0.89 -14.93
CA THR A 188 -3.53 -0.17 -14.31
C THR A 188 -3.41 -0.21 -12.78
N PHE A 189 -3.80 0.90 -12.16
CA PHE A 189 -3.70 1.10 -10.72
C PHE A 189 -5.01 1.57 -10.14
N GLU A 190 -5.30 1.11 -8.93
CA GLU A 190 -6.26 1.74 -8.05
C GLU A 190 -5.50 2.65 -7.08
N ALA A 191 -6.09 3.82 -6.79
CA ALA A 191 -5.58 4.69 -5.75
C ALA A 191 -6.50 4.66 -4.54
N TRP A 192 -5.87 4.68 -3.38
CA TRP A 192 -6.49 4.53 -2.08
C TRP A 192 -5.97 5.65 -1.18
N ARG A 193 -6.85 6.23 -0.36
CA ARG A 193 -6.48 7.26 0.61
C ARG A 193 -6.76 6.79 2.03
N THR A 194 -5.90 7.21 2.94
CA THR A 194 -6.11 7.06 4.38
C THR A 194 -5.46 8.21 5.12
N ARG A 195 -5.71 8.33 6.42
CA ARG A 195 -4.99 9.26 7.29
C ARG A 195 -4.19 8.46 8.30
N TRP A 196 -2.94 8.85 8.48
CA TRP A 196 -2.16 8.36 9.60
C TRP A 196 -2.85 8.74 10.91
N PRO A 197 -2.81 7.87 11.95
CA PRO A 197 -3.36 8.19 13.26
C PRO A 197 -2.79 9.49 13.82
N LYS A 198 -3.52 10.13 14.74
CA LYS A 198 -2.98 11.26 15.50
C LYS A 198 -2.12 10.71 16.63
N ASP A 199 -0.82 10.55 16.35
CA ASP A 199 0.18 10.09 17.32
C ASP A 199 1.31 11.13 17.49
N SER A 200 2.40 10.75 18.15
CA SER A 200 3.57 11.61 18.40
C SER A 200 4.59 11.61 17.24
N THR A 201 4.29 10.95 16.12
CA THR A 201 5.22 10.86 14.98
C THR A 201 5.06 12.03 14.01
N ASP A 202 6.06 12.25 13.14
CA ASP A 202 5.99 13.26 12.07
C ASP A 202 4.83 13.01 11.08
N LEU A 203 4.33 11.78 11.03
CA LEU A 203 3.22 11.36 10.19
C LEU A 203 1.86 11.66 10.81
N SER A 204 1.80 12.12 12.06
CA SER A 204 0.56 12.35 12.81
C SER A 204 -0.50 13.13 12.00
N GLY A 205 -1.65 12.48 11.77
CA GLY A 205 -2.80 13.05 11.05
C GLY A 205 -2.60 13.30 9.54
N LYS A 206 -1.44 12.97 8.98
CA LYS A 206 -1.10 13.23 7.57
C LYS A 206 -1.94 12.35 6.64
N LEU A 207 -2.24 12.88 5.45
CA LEU A 207 -2.94 12.14 4.40
C LEU A 207 -1.93 11.27 3.65
N ILE A 208 -2.27 10.00 3.48
CA ILE A 208 -1.48 9.02 2.74
C ILE A 208 -2.28 8.58 1.53
N ILE A 209 -1.65 8.61 0.36
CA ILE A 209 -2.20 8.07 -0.88
C ILE A 209 -1.36 6.87 -1.29
N VAL A 210 -2.02 5.76 -1.56
CA VAL A 210 -1.42 4.49 -1.95
C VAL A 210 -1.93 4.10 -3.33
N TYR A 211 -1.04 3.67 -4.23
CA TYR A 211 -1.41 3.08 -5.51
C TYR A 211 -1.05 1.60 -5.52
N VAL A 212 -2.02 0.78 -5.92
CA VAL A 212 -1.85 -0.67 -5.98
C VAL A 212 -2.28 -1.17 -7.36
N PRO A 213 -1.54 -2.09 -8.00
CA PRO A 213 -1.94 -2.68 -9.26
C PRO A 213 -3.31 -3.38 -9.15
N GLN A 214 -4.09 -3.31 -10.23
CA GLN A 214 -5.35 -4.06 -10.32
C GLN A 214 -5.13 -5.55 -10.58
N ASP A 215 -4.13 -5.89 -11.38
CA ASP A 215 -3.81 -7.28 -11.72
C ASP A 215 -2.96 -7.94 -10.62
N SER A 216 -3.62 -8.49 -9.61
CA SER A 216 -2.98 -9.18 -8.50
C SER A 216 -2.51 -10.60 -8.81
N HIS A 217 -2.93 -11.18 -9.94
CA HIS A 217 -2.52 -12.53 -10.31
C HIS A 217 -1.18 -12.52 -11.01
N LYS A 218 -0.90 -11.48 -11.80
CA LYS A 218 0.32 -11.37 -12.59
C LYS A 218 1.50 -10.76 -11.83
N TYR A 219 1.23 -9.92 -10.85
CA TYR A 219 2.25 -9.13 -10.17
C TYR A 219 2.08 -9.16 -8.64
N PRO A 220 3.16 -8.94 -7.86
CA PRO A 220 3.08 -8.76 -6.41
C PRO A 220 2.28 -7.51 -5.99
N ALA A 221 0.96 -7.53 -6.19
CA ALA A 221 0.06 -6.39 -6.01
C ALA A 221 -0.44 -6.23 -4.57
N TYR A 222 0.21 -6.88 -3.61
CA TYR A 222 -0.11 -6.75 -2.19
C TYR A 222 0.83 -5.77 -1.48
N PHE A 223 1.88 -5.30 -2.16
CA PHE A 223 2.63 -4.12 -1.75
C PHE A 223 2.18 -2.87 -2.53
N PRO A 224 2.22 -1.69 -1.90
CA PRO A 224 1.94 -0.44 -2.58
C PRO A 224 3.07 -0.05 -3.55
N TYR A 225 2.76 0.11 -4.83
CA TYR A 225 3.75 0.53 -5.85
C TYR A 225 4.16 1.99 -5.75
N TRP A 226 3.26 2.79 -5.19
CA TRP A 226 3.50 4.17 -4.88
C TRP A 226 2.81 4.52 -3.58
N LEU A 227 3.55 5.15 -2.68
CA LEU A 227 3.01 5.73 -1.47
C LEU A 227 3.46 7.19 -1.40
N GLU A 228 2.50 8.09 -1.20
CA GLU A 228 2.73 9.52 -1.10
C GLU A 228 2.12 10.06 0.19
N ILE A 229 2.94 10.78 0.96
CA ILE A 229 2.54 11.37 2.22
C ILE A 229 2.43 12.89 2.03
N HIS A 230 1.25 13.43 2.30
CA HIS A 230 0.96 14.84 2.16
C HIS A 230 1.17 15.59 3.47
N GLY A 231 1.70 16.82 3.38
CA GLY A 231 1.81 17.74 4.52
C GLY A 231 3.08 17.58 5.36
N MET A 232 4.08 16.85 4.86
CA MET A 232 5.45 16.91 5.39
C MET A 232 6.21 18.07 4.72
N LEU A 233 7.24 18.60 5.39
CA LEU A 233 8.20 19.50 4.75
C LEU A 233 8.99 18.68 3.72
N GLY A 234 8.65 18.84 2.44
CA GLY A 234 9.12 18.00 1.35
C GLY A 234 8.10 16.96 0.90
N LYS A 235 8.40 16.24 -0.19
CA LYS A 235 7.53 15.18 -0.72
C LYS A 235 8.10 13.82 -0.32
N ALA A 236 7.66 13.28 0.82
CA ALA A 236 7.98 11.90 1.18
C ALA A 236 7.22 10.95 0.25
N LYS A 237 7.97 10.23 -0.59
CA LYS A 237 7.46 9.32 -1.61
C LYS A 237 8.21 8.01 -1.54
N VAL A 238 7.48 6.91 -1.37
CA VAL A 238 8.02 5.57 -1.55
C VAL A 238 7.62 5.10 -2.94
N ARG A 239 8.61 4.81 -3.78
CA ARG A 239 8.39 4.32 -5.14
C ARG A 239 8.92 2.90 -5.26
N ILE A 240 8.11 1.96 -5.71
CA ILE A 240 8.62 0.67 -6.17
C ILE A 240 9.35 0.89 -7.50
N ILE A 241 10.62 0.49 -7.56
CA ILE A 241 11.49 0.59 -8.74
C ILE A 241 11.69 -0.74 -9.45
N ASP A 242 11.38 -1.85 -8.79
CA ASP A 242 11.32 -3.19 -9.38
C ASP A 242 10.47 -4.11 -8.50
N SER A 243 9.97 -5.19 -9.08
CA SER A 243 9.27 -6.27 -8.38
C SER A 243 9.47 -7.59 -9.11
N GLY A 244 9.16 -8.71 -8.49
CA GLY A 244 9.26 -9.99 -9.18
C GLY A 244 8.90 -11.15 -8.29
N ARG A 245 9.20 -12.35 -8.80
CA ARG A 245 8.97 -13.62 -8.10
C ARG A 245 10.25 -14.42 -7.98
N GLU A 246 10.21 -15.53 -7.25
CA GLU A 246 11.30 -16.52 -7.23
C GLU A 246 12.67 -15.95 -6.83
N LEU A 247 12.70 -14.91 -6.01
CA LEU A 247 13.93 -14.39 -5.44
C LEU A 247 14.32 -15.24 -4.23
N ALA A 248 15.41 -15.99 -4.38
CA ALA A 248 16.00 -16.78 -3.29
C ALA A 248 17.06 -15.97 -2.54
N SER A 249 16.94 -15.91 -1.21
CA SER A 249 17.92 -15.29 -0.33
C SER A 249 18.93 -16.31 0.21
N PRO A 250 20.23 -15.95 0.29
CA PRO A 250 21.25 -16.87 0.79
C PRO A 250 21.26 -16.99 2.33
N ARG A 251 20.54 -16.14 3.07
CA ARG A 251 20.52 -16.19 4.53
C ARG A 251 19.44 -17.16 4.99
N PRO A 252 19.72 -18.10 5.91
CA PRO A 252 18.67 -18.89 6.54
C PRO A 252 17.84 -18.02 7.50
N LEU A 253 16.66 -18.48 7.90
CA LEU A 253 15.95 -17.87 9.02
C LEU A 253 16.71 -18.11 10.33
N PRO A 254 16.76 -17.12 11.24
CA PRO A 254 17.30 -17.31 12.58
C PRO A 254 16.46 -18.35 13.31
N ARG A 255 17.12 -19.21 14.09
CA ARG A 255 16.49 -20.19 14.99
C ARG A 255 16.44 -19.65 16.40
#